data_AF-A0A350Y7Q7-F1
#
_entry.id   AF-A0A350Y7Q7-F1
#
_cell.length_a   1.000
_cell.length_b   1.000
_cell.length_c   1.000
_cell.angle_alpha   90.00
_cell.angle_beta   90.00
_cell.angle_gamma   90.00
#
_symmetry.space_group_name_H-M   'P 1'
#
loop_
_entity.id
_entity.type
_entity.pdbx_description
1 polymer ?
#
loop_
_entity_poly.entity_id
_entity_poly.type
_entity_poly.pdbx_seq_one_letter_code
_entity_poly.pdbx_strand_id
1 'polypeptide(L)' 'MNITAKIPDALYQQVEALAKRENISIEQLVTIALSAQVSAWMTKDYIEEKAERGSWDKFQQVLKKVHDVEPEPDDRL' A
#
# COMPACT_ATOMS: atom_id res chain seq x y z
N MET A 1 -13.63 -15.86 -13.53
CA MET A 1 -13.91 -16.36 -12.17
C MET A 1 -15.00 -15.49 -11.58
N ASN A 2 -15.98 -16.08 -10.89
CA ASN A 2 -17.13 -15.34 -10.35
C ASN A 2 -17.09 -15.43 -8.82
N ILE A 3 -17.34 -14.31 -8.15
CA ILE A 3 -17.43 -14.22 -6.69
C ILE A 3 -18.86 -13.80 -6.34
N THR A 4 -19.52 -14.57 -5.49
CA THR A 4 -20.87 -14.27 -4.99
C THR A 4 -20.80 -14.03 -3.49
N ALA A 5 -21.25 -12.86 -3.04
CA ALA A 5 -21.32 -12.50 -1.64
C ALA A 5 -22.70 -11.94 -1.30
N LYS A 6 -23.17 -12.20 -0.07
CA LYS A 6 -24.37 -11.56 0.46
C LYS A 6 -23.94 -10.34 1.27
N ILE A 7 -24.50 -9.18 0.94
CA ILE A 7 -24.25 -7.92 1.64
C ILE A 7 -25.58 -7.33 2.13
N PRO A 8 -25.57 -6.51 3.20
CA PRO A 8 -26.78 -5.81 3.64
C PRO A 8 -27.33 -4.88 2.56
N ASP A 9 -28.66 -4.75 2.47
CA ASP A 9 -29.33 -3.90 1.47
C ASP A 9 -28.86 -2.43 1.54
N ALA A 10 -28.62 -1.93 2.75
CA ALA A 10 -28.09 -0.58 2.95
C ALA A 10 -26.72 -0.36 2.28
N LEU A 11 -25.86 -1.39 2.27
CA LEU A 11 -24.57 -1.31 1.60
C LEU A 11 -24.75 -1.40 0.08
N TYR A 12 -25.65 -2.27 -0.39
CA TYR A 12 -25.97 -2.37 -1.81
C TYR A 12 -26.47 -1.04 -2.40
N GLN A 13 -27.36 -0.34 -1.69
CA GLN A 13 -27.84 0.98 -2.10
C GLN A 13 -26.72 2.03 -2.20
N GLN A 14 -25.77 2.01 -1.26
CA GLN A 14 -24.61 2.91 -1.31
C GLN A 14 -23.69 2.61 -2.49
N VAL A 15 -23.42 1.33 -2.73
CA VAL A 15 -22.62 0.86 -3.87
C VAL A 15 -23.27 1.25 -5.20
N GLU A 16 -24.59 1.08 -5.32
CA GLU A 16 -25.34 1.48 -6.52
C GLU A 16 -25.28 3.00 -6.75
N ALA A 17 -25.50 3.80 -5.71
CA ALA A 17 -25.43 5.26 -5.80
C ALA A 17 -24.03 5.75 -6.21
N LEU A 18 -22.98 5.12 -5.67
CA LEU A 18 -21.59 5.46 -5.98
C LEU A 18 -21.23 5.06 -7.42
N ALA A 19 -21.64 3.87 -7.86
CA ALA A 19 -21.42 3.41 -9.23
C ALA A 19 -22.11 4.33 -10.26
N LYS A 20 -23.34 4.78 -9.97
CA LYS A 20 -24.06 5.77 -10.79
C LYS A 20 -23.33 7.10 -10.85
N ARG A 21 -22.84 7.60 -9.70
CA ARG A 21 -22.09 8.86 -9.61
C ARG A 21 -20.80 8.83 -10.44
N GLU A 22 -20.06 7.73 -10.35
CA GLU A 22 -18.78 7.55 -11.05
C GLU A 22 -18.96 7.04 -12.50
N ASN A 23 -20.21 6.80 -12.93
CA ASN A 23 -20.57 6.31 -14.25
C ASN A 23 -19.84 4.99 -14.63
N ILE A 24 -19.78 4.05 -13.69
CA ILE A 24 -19.19 2.73 -13.85
C ILE A 24 -20.17 1.64 -13.40
N SER A 25 -19.92 0.39 -13.78
CA SER A 25 -20.74 -0.74 -13.32
C SER A 25 -20.46 -1.07 -11.84
N ILE A 26 -21.42 -1.70 -11.17
CA ILE A 26 -21.24 -2.18 -9.79
C ILE A 26 -20.08 -3.18 -9.72
N GLU A 27 -19.98 -4.07 -10.70
CA GLU A 27 -18.91 -5.07 -10.79
C GLU A 27 -17.53 -4.41 -10.92
N GLN A 28 -17.43 -3.34 -11.73
CA GLN A 28 -16.19 -2.58 -11.87
C GLN A 28 -15.82 -1.90 -10.55
N LEU A 29 -16.77 -1.24 -9.90
CA LEU A 29 -16.56 -0.59 -8.61
C LEU A 29 -16.09 -1.61 -7.55
N VAL A 30 -16.77 -2.75 -7.44
CA VAL A 30 -16.41 -3.83 -6.49
C VAL A 30 -15.02 -4.38 -6.80
N THR A 31 -14.68 -4.56 -8.08
CA THR A 31 -13.35 -5.05 -8.49
C THR A 31 -12.26 -4.08 -8.08
N ILE A 32 -12.44 -2.78 -8.36
CA ILE A 32 -11.47 -1.73 -7.99
C ILE A 32 -11.30 -1.67 -6.47
N ALA A 33 -12.40 -1.63 -5.72
CA ALA A 33 -12.37 -1.56 -4.26
C ALA A 33 -11.68 -2.80 -3.66
N LEU A 34 -11.97 -4.00 -4.18
CA LEU A 34 -11.35 -5.24 -3.73
C LEU A 34 -9.85 -5.25 -4.03
N SER A 35 -9.44 -4.86 -5.24
CA SER A 35 -8.03 -4.76 -5.61
C SER A 35 -7.28 -3.77 -4.71
N ALA A 36 -7.88 -2.61 -4.43
CA ALA A 36 -7.31 -1.61 -3.54
C ALA A 36 -7.14 -2.16 -2.12
N GLN A 37 -8.16 -2.81 -1.57
CA GLN A 37 -8.13 -3.37 -0.22
C GLN A 37 -7.07 -4.47 -0.08
N VAL A 38 -7.01 -5.40 -1.05
CA VAL A 38 -6.00 -6.47 -1.07
C VAL A 38 -4.59 -5.88 -1.17
N SER A 39 -4.39 -4.89 -2.04
CA SER A 39 -3.08 -4.23 -2.19
C SER A 39 -2.64 -3.53 -0.91
N ALA A 40 -3.57 -2.88 -0.21
CA ALA A 40 -3.31 -2.23 1.07
C ALA A 40 -2.89 -3.24 2.15
N TRP A 41 -3.55 -4.38 2.23
CA TRP A 41 -3.17 -5.46 3.16
C TRP A 41 -1.81 -6.05 2.82
N MET A 42 -1.56 -6.40 1.56
CA MET A 42 -0.26 -6.94 1.15
C MET A 42 0.89 -5.95 1.42
N THR A 43 0.65 -4.66 1.21
CA THR A 43 1.65 -3.61 1.49
C THR A 43 1.90 -3.49 2.99
N LYS A 44 0.83 -3.51 3.80
CA LYS A 44 0.96 -3.47 5.26
C LYS A 44 1.76 -4.66 5.77
N ASP A 45 1.38 -5.87 5.38
CA ASP A 45 2.04 -7.11 5.79
C ASP A 45 3.52 -7.11 5.37
N TYR A 46 3.81 -6.63 4.15
CA TYR A 46 5.18 -6.50 3.66
C TYR A 46 6.03 -5.52 4.48
N ILE A 47 5.47 -4.36 4.84
CA ILE A 47 6.18 -3.36 5.65
C ILE A 47 6.40 -3.88 7.08
N GLU A 48 5.40 -4.53 7.67
CA GLU A 48 5.50 -5.12 9.02
C GLU A 48 6.57 -6.23 9.06
N GLU A 49 6.56 -7.16 8.11
CA GLU A 49 7.57 -8.22 8.00
C GLU A 49 8.99 -7.66 7.78
N LYS A 50 9.13 -6.59 6.98
CA LYS A 50 10.42 -5.91 6.79
C LYS A 50 10.87 -5.17 8.04
N ALA A 51 9.94 -4.55 8.77
CA ALA A 51 10.24 -3.85 10.01
C ALA A 51 10.74 -4.83 11.10
N GLU A 52 10.14 -6.02 11.22
CA GLU A 52 10.61 -7.08 12.12
C GLU A 52 12.04 -7.53 11.82
N ARG A 53 12.42 -7.55 10.54
CA ARG A 53 13.78 -7.88 10.11
C ARG A 53 14.76 -6.71 10.23
N GLY A 54 14.24 -5.49 10.33
CA GLY A 54 15.02 -4.27 10.49
C GLY A 54 15.50 -4.09 11.92
N SER A 55 16.73 -3.63 12.08
CA SER A 55 17.24 -3.19 13.39
C SER A 55 17.82 -1.80 13.22
N TRP A 56 17.19 -0.83 13.89
CA TRP A 56 17.64 0.56 13.89
C TRP A 56 19.07 0.68 14.40
N ASP A 57 19.43 -0.09 15.42
CA ASP A 57 20.77 -0.11 15.99
C ASP A 57 21.80 -0.61 14.97
N LYS A 58 21.52 -1.75 14.30
CA LYS A 58 22.40 -2.26 13.22
C LYS A 58 22.53 -1.27 12.07
N PHE A 59 21.44 -0.59 11.72
CA PHE A 59 21.45 0.44 10.69
C PHE A 59 22.37 1.61 11.07
N GLN A 60 22.25 2.14 12.29
CA GLN A 60 23.14 3.20 12.78
C GLN A 60 24.60 2.75 12.88
N GLN A 61 24.86 1.50 13.26
CA GLN A 61 26.23 0.96 13.28
C GLN A 61 26.86 0.92 11.90
N VAL A 62 26.08 0.64 10.84
CA VAL A 62 26.58 0.71 9.46
C VAL A 62 26.82 2.15 9.04
N LEU A 63 25.90 3.07 9.34
CA LEU A 63 26.09 4.49 9.02
C LEU A 63 27.35 5.08 9.67
N LYS A 64 27.67 4.69 10.90
CA LYS A 64 28.90 5.11 11.59
C LYS A 64 30.21 4.63 10.94
N LYS A 65 30.14 3.64 10.03
CA LYS A 65 31.31 3.17 9.27
C LYS A 65 31.62 4.06 8.07
N VAL A 66 30.70 4.94 7.67
CA VAL A 66 30.96 5.93 6.64
C VAL A 66 31.92 6.95 7.21
N HIS A 67 33.06 7.15 6.55
CA HIS A 67 34.01 8.18 6.93
C HIS A 67 33.38 9.54 6.68
N ASP A 68 33.37 10.38 7.71
CA ASP A 68 32.95 11.77 7.63
C ASP A 68 34.08 12.60 6.99
N VAL A 69 34.19 12.49 5.66
CA VAL A 69 35.19 13.18 4.85
C VAL A 69 34.52 14.02 3.79
N GLU A 70 35.18 15.10 3.41
CA GLU A 70 34.67 16.00 2.37
C GLU A 70 34.52 15.23 1.04
N PRO A 71 33.41 15.41 0.31
CA PRO A 71 33.21 14.75 -0.97
C PRO A 71 34.33 15.08 -1.96
N GLU A 72 34.61 14.15 -2.86
CA GLU A 72 35.55 14.36 -3.96
C GLU A 72 35.13 15.59 -4.79
N PRO A 73 36.07 16.31 -5.41
CA PRO A 73 35.79 17.55 -6.12
C PRO A 73 34.68 17.42 -7.19
N ASP A 74 34.58 16.26 -7.83
CA ASP A 74 33.60 15.95 -8.87
C ASP A 74 32.20 15.58 -8.30
N ASP A 75 32.11 15.36 -6.98
CA ASP A 75 30.91 14.97 -6.23
C ASP A 75 30.40 16.13 -5.32
N ARG A 76 30.99 17.33 -5.46
CA ARG A 76 30.53 18.56 -4.80
C ARG A 76 29.43 19.21 -5.65
N LEU A 77 28.32 19.59 -4.99
CA LEU A 77 27.18 20.31 -5.60
C LEU A 77 27.53 21.75 -6.01
#